data_AF-A0A2M8N904-F1
#
_entry.id   AF-A0A2M8N904-F1
#
_cell.length_a   1.000
_cell.length_b   1.000
_cell.length_c   1.000
_cell.angle_alpha   90.00
_cell.angle_beta   90.00
_cell.angle_gamma   90.00
#
_symmetry.space_group_name_H-M   'P 1'
#
loop_
_entity.id
_entity.type
_entity.pdbx_description
1 polymer ?
#
loop_
_entity_poly.entity_id
_entity_poly.type
_entity_poly.pdbx_seq_one_letter_code
_entity_poly.pdbx_strand_id
1 'polypeptide(L)'
;MILRDFTFIPEQQRLDLWWSVDTPLTVDYTISAFLLDSSGILVAQSDAQPFNNQRPTTTFAVDEVVYDPHVLLPDVPAGTYTLAVKIYLWTPQGLIVQQTADGAEFATLGTVRLP
;
A
#
# COMPACT_ATOMS: atom_id res chain seq x y z
N MET A 1 7.69 -8.07 4.05
CA MET A 1 6.41 -7.78 4.75
C MET A 1 5.33 -8.66 4.17
N ILE A 2 4.37 -9.09 4.99
CA ILE A 2 3.26 -9.98 4.60
C ILE A 2 1.95 -9.20 4.81
N LEU A 3 1.19 -9.01 3.73
CA LEU A 3 -0.16 -8.46 3.80
C LEU A 3 -1.09 -9.54 4.37
N ARG A 4 -1.71 -9.26 5.52
CA ARG A 4 -2.61 -10.19 6.22
C ARG A 4 -4.06 -9.98 5.82
N ASP A 5 -4.47 -8.73 5.68
CA ASP A 5 -5.83 -8.37 5.29
C ASP A 5 -5.85 -6.96 4.70
N PHE A 6 -6.94 -6.62 4.02
CA PHE A 6 -7.23 -5.26 3.59
C PHE A 6 -8.73 -4.98 3.55
N THR A 7 -9.10 -3.71 3.66
CA THR A 7 -10.48 -3.25 3.47
C THR A 7 -10.46 -1.91 2.76
N PHE A 8 -11.25 -1.78 1.70
CA PHE A 8 -11.44 -0.51 1.02
C PHE A 8 -12.80 0.09 1.37
N ILE A 9 -12.81 1.39 1.70
CA ILE A 9 -13.99 2.16 2.09
C ILE A 9 -14.19 3.25 1.03
N PRO A 10 -15.05 3.01 0.01
CA PRO A 10 -15.19 3.89 -1.14
C PRO A 10 -15.60 5.32 -0.80
N GLU A 11 -16.49 5.50 0.16
CA GLU A 11 -17.04 6.81 0.56
C GLU A 11 -15.99 7.71 1.20
N GLN A 12 -14.91 7.11 1.72
CA GLN A 12 -13.77 7.81 2.31
C GLN A 12 -12.53 7.75 1.43
N GLN A 13 -12.61 7.05 0.28
CA GLN A 13 -11.46 6.70 -0.56
C GLN A 13 -10.30 6.16 0.28
N ARG A 14 -10.62 5.36 1.30
CA ARG A 14 -9.65 4.88 2.30
C ARG A 14 -9.38 3.40 2.12
N LEU A 15 -8.11 3.03 2.07
CA LEU A 15 -7.63 1.67 2.12
C LEU A 15 -7.01 1.40 3.49
N ASP A 16 -7.61 0.47 4.21
CA ASP A 16 -7.10 -0.04 5.48
C ASP A 16 -6.31 -1.33 5.20
N LEU A 17 -5.07 -1.40 5.66
CA LEU A 17 -4.17 -2.53 5.48
C LEU A 17 -3.73 -3.11 6.83
N TRP A 18 -3.49 -4.41 6.86
CA TRP A 18 -2.92 -5.10 8.02
C TRP A 18 -1.68 -5.88 7.61
N TRP A 19 -0.55 -5.51 8.18
CA TRP A 19 0.76 -6.06 7.84
C TRP A 19 1.33 -6.91 8.98
N SER A 20 2.23 -7.81 8.63
CA SER A 20 3.13 -8.45 9.60
C SER A 20 4.50 -8.73 8.96
N VAL A 21 5.45 -9.16 9.78
CA VAL A 21 6.78 -9.60 9.35
C VAL A 21 7.11 -10.93 10.02
N ASP A 22 7.81 -11.80 9.31
CA ASP A 22 8.31 -13.09 9.81
C ASP A 22 9.74 -12.99 10.36
N THR A 23 10.41 -11.88 10.07
CA THR A 23 11.79 -11.58 10.48
C THR A 23 11.92 -10.08 10.78
N PRO A 24 12.81 -9.68 11.70
CA PRO A 24 13.05 -8.26 11.98
C PRO A 24 13.53 -7.52 10.73
N LEU A 25 12.94 -6.35 10.46
CA LEU A 25 13.34 -5.47 9.37
C LEU A 25 14.43 -4.50 9.81
N THR A 26 15.36 -4.19 8.93
CA THR A 26 16.51 -3.30 9.19
C THR A 26 16.41 -1.94 8.51
N VAL A 27 15.36 -1.73 7.70
CA VAL A 27 15.07 -0.47 7.01
C VAL A 27 13.59 -0.14 7.10
N ASP A 28 13.28 1.16 7.02
CA ASP A 28 11.91 1.66 7.02
C ASP A 28 11.39 1.77 5.59
N TYR A 29 10.41 0.93 5.25
CA TYR A 29 9.79 0.92 3.94
C TYR A 29 8.63 1.91 3.86
N THR A 30 8.42 2.43 2.66
CA THR A 30 7.19 3.15 2.29
C THR A 30 6.21 2.20 1.63
N ILE A 31 4.95 2.31 2.04
CA ILE A 31 3.82 1.64 1.43
C ILE A 31 3.15 2.66 0.50
N SER A 32 3.00 2.29 -0.77
CA SER A 32 2.25 3.03 -1.77
C SER A 32 0.94 2.31 -2.00
N ALA A 33 -0.17 2.91 -1.59
CA ALA A 33 -1.51 2.47 -1.92
C ALA A 33 -2.02 3.31 -3.11
N PHE A 34 -2.55 2.68 -4.14
CA PHE A 34 -2.95 3.41 -5.35
C PHE A 34 -4.09 2.79 -6.14
N LEU A 35 -4.70 3.62 -6.98
CA LEU A 35 -5.74 3.26 -7.94
C LEU A 35 -5.21 3.40 -9.37
N LEU A 36 -5.53 2.42 -10.21
CA LEU A 36 -5.32 2.47 -11.66
C LEU A 36 -6.66 2.49 -12.40
N ASP A 37 -6.76 3.24 -13.49
CA ASP A 37 -7.91 3.19 -14.41
C ASP A 37 -7.91 1.91 -15.28
N SER A 38 -8.88 1.80 -16.18
CA SER A 38 -9.02 0.65 -17.10
C SER A 38 -7.88 0.51 -18.10
N SER A 39 -7.08 1.56 -18.32
CA SER A 39 -5.89 1.55 -19.17
C SER A 39 -4.62 1.27 -18.37
N GLY A 40 -4.72 1.04 -17.06
CA GLY A 40 -3.59 0.83 -16.16
C GLY A 40 -2.87 2.12 -15.76
N ILE A 41 -3.48 3.29 -15.98
CA ILE A 41 -2.90 4.58 -15.62
C ILE A 41 -3.22 4.91 -14.16
N LEU A 42 -2.22 5.38 -13.44
CA LEU A 42 -2.34 5.86 -12.06
C LEU A 42 -3.29 7.06 -11.97
N VAL A 43 -4.32 6.97 -11.12
CA VAL A 43 -5.30 8.06 -10.92
C VAL A 43 -5.28 8.66 -9.52
N ALA A 44 -4.88 7.89 -8.51
CA ALA A 44 -4.66 8.38 -7.14
C ALA A 44 -3.67 7.48 -6.42
N GLN A 45 -2.94 8.05 -5.47
CA GLN A 45 -2.03 7.32 -4.61
C GLN A 45 -1.89 7.97 -3.23
N SER A 46 -1.43 7.17 -2.28
CA SER A 46 -0.99 7.59 -0.96
C SER A 46 0.30 6.83 -0.63
N ASP A 47 1.39 7.57 -0.48
CA ASP A 47 2.71 7.05 -0.11
C ASP A 47 3.03 7.45 1.34
N ALA A 48 3.16 6.47 2.22
CA ALA A 48 3.52 6.69 3.61
C ALA A 48 4.21 5.46 4.21
N GLN A 49 5.01 5.64 5.25
CA GLN A 49 5.30 4.52 6.15
C GLN A 49 4.03 4.15 6.93
N PRO A 50 3.96 2.94 7.50
CA PRO A 50 2.75 2.49 8.14
C PRO A 50 2.20 3.41 9.22
N PHE A 51 0.87 3.36 9.38
CA PHE A 51 0.13 4.16 10.34
C PHE A 51 0.34 5.68 10.14
N ASN A 52 0.25 6.14 8.88
CA ASN A 52 0.47 7.54 8.50
C ASN A 52 1.82 8.11 8.97
N ASN A 53 2.92 7.42 8.65
CA ASN A 53 4.28 7.78 9.03
C ASN A 53 4.59 7.72 10.54
N GLN A 54 3.76 7.06 11.34
CA GLN A 54 3.95 6.95 12.80
C GLN A 54 4.43 5.57 13.24
N ARG A 55 4.43 4.57 12.35
CA ARG A 55 4.95 3.23 12.61
C ARG A 55 6.01 2.84 11.60
N PRO A 56 7.29 3.24 11.82
CA PRO A 56 8.39 2.79 10.99
C PRO A 56 8.49 1.26 10.99
N THR A 57 8.74 0.64 9.82
CA THR A 57 8.67 -0.83 9.68
C THR A 57 9.75 -1.56 10.47
N THR A 58 10.86 -0.90 10.81
CA THR A 58 11.89 -1.42 11.73
C THR A 58 11.38 -1.63 13.16
N THR A 59 10.25 -1.01 13.53
CA THR A 59 9.65 -1.14 14.88
C THR A 59 8.70 -2.33 15.02
N PHE A 60 8.46 -3.07 13.93
CA PHE A 60 7.50 -4.18 13.94
C PHE A 60 8.10 -5.36 14.69
N ALA A 61 7.38 -5.91 15.66
CA ALA A 61 7.74 -7.21 16.22
C ALA A 61 7.38 -8.32 15.23
N VAL A 62 8.13 -9.43 15.27
CA VAL A 62 7.80 -10.62 14.48
C VAL A 62 6.40 -11.11 14.87
N ASP A 63 5.60 -11.47 13.85
CA ASP A 63 4.20 -11.89 13.96
C ASP A 63 3.21 -10.84 14.51
N GLU A 64 3.67 -9.61 14.80
CA GLU A 64 2.79 -8.50 15.12
C GLU A 64 1.93 -8.12 13.91
N VAL A 65 0.64 -7.89 14.15
CA VAL A 65 -0.26 -7.32 13.15
C VAL A 65 -0.31 -5.81 13.32
N VAL A 66 0.19 -5.08 12.33
CA VAL A 66 0.23 -3.61 12.32
C VAL A 66 -0.82 -3.06 11.36
N TYR A 67 -1.67 -2.19 11.88
CA TYR A 67 -2.68 -1.47 11.12
C TYR A 67 -2.10 -0.27 10.38
N ASP A 68 -2.50 -0.10 9.13
CA ASP A 68 -1.93 0.89 8.22
C ASP A 68 -3.00 1.48 7.27
N PRO A 69 -3.62 2.62 7.65
CA PRO A 69 -4.61 3.27 6.81
C PRO A 69 -3.99 4.26 5.83
N HIS A 70 -4.47 4.22 4.59
CA HIS A 70 -4.14 5.15 3.52
C HIS A 70 -5.40 5.81 2.97
N VAL A 71 -5.45 7.14 3.00
CA VAL A 71 -6.52 7.90 2.33
C VAL A 71 -6.03 8.35 0.96
N LEU A 72 -6.73 7.91 -0.09
CA LEU A 72 -6.42 8.21 -1.50
C LEU A 72 -7.13 9.52 -1.88
N LEU A 73 -6.60 10.67 -1.43
CA LEU A 73 -7.19 12.01 -1.64
C LEU A 73 -6.64 12.75 -2.88
N PRO A 74 -7.38 13.71 -3.47
CA PRO A 74 -8.79 13.60 -3.85
C PRO A 74 -9.05 14.02 -5.32
N ASP A 75 -10.28 13.74 -5.77
CA ASP A 75 -10.87 13.98 -7.11
C ASP A 75 -10.77 12.83 -8.12
N VAL A 76 -10.68 11.59 -7.65
CA VAL A 76 -10.90 10.43 -8.53
C VAL A 76 -12.38 10.41 -8.95
N PRO A 77 -12.70 10.44 -10.27
CA PRO A 77 -14.07 10.38 -10.73
C PRO A 77 -14.81 9.12 -10.28
N ALA A 78 -16.13 9.18 -10.28
CA ALA A 78 -16.97 7.99 -10.14
C ALA A 78 -16.60 6.99 -11.25
N GLY A 79 -16.37 5.73 -10.89
CA GLY A 79 -15.81 4.79 -11.84
C GLY A 79 -15.40 3.46 -11.23
N THR A 80 -14.85 2.59 -12.07
CA THR A 80 -14.30 1.30 -11.68
C THR A 80 -12.79 1.35 -11.85
N TYR A 81 -12.06 0.95 -10.81
CA TYR A 81 -10.61 1.08 -10.72
C TYR A 81 -9.98 -0.21 -10.21
N THR A 82 -8.72 -0.40 -10.56
CA THR A 82 -7.88 -1.45 -9.94
C THR A 82 -7.21 -0.86 -8.71
N LEU A 83 -7.44 -1.46 -7.55
CA LEU A 83 -6.78 -1.12 -6.30
C LEU A 83 -5.52 -1.98 -6.15
N ALA A 84 -4.40 -1.36 -5.81
CA ALA A 84 -3.12 -2.04 -5.68
C ALA A 84 -2.22 -1.41 -4.61
N VAL A 85 -1.23 -2.17 -4.16
CA VAL A 85 -0.21 -1.74 -3.20
C VAL A 85 1.20 -2.11 -3.65
N LYS A 86 2.15 -1.21 -3.43
CA LYS A 86 3.59 -1.40 -3.70
C LYS A 86 4.38 -1.08 -2.43
N ILE A 87 5.44 -1.85 -2.18
CA ILE A 87 6.37 -1.58 -1.09
C ILE A 87 7.70 -1.17 -1.69
N TYR A 88 8.28 -0.08 -1.19
CA TYR A 88 9.56 0.38 -1.71
C TYR A 88 10.43 1.03 -0.62
N LEU A 89 11.72 1.14 -0.93
CA LEU A 89 12.68 1.95 -0.21
C LEU A 89 13.20 3.05 -1.14
N TRP A 90 13.12 4.31 -0.72
CA TRP A 90 13.76 5.41 -1.42
C TRP A 90 15.21 5.55 -0.97
N THR A 91 16.16 5.47 -1.91
CA THR A 91 17.60 5.60 -1.64
C THR A 91 18.21 6.72 -2.49
N PRO A 92 19.42 7.20 -2.17
CA PRO A 92 20.13 8.14 -3.04
C PRO A 92 20.38 7.62 -4.47
N GLN A 93 20.39 6.30 -4.66
CA GLN A 93 20.56 5.64 -5.96
C GLN A 93 19.24 5.42 -6.70
N GLY A 94 18.10 5.74 -6.07
CA GLY A 94 16.77 5.60 -6.64
C GLY A 94 15.85 4.69 -5.83
N LEU A 95 14.74 4.31 -6.45
CA LEU A 95 13.69 3.49 -5.86
C LEU A 95 14.08 2.01 -5.88
N ILE A 96 14.08 1.36 -4.72
CA ILE A 96 14.20 -0.10 -4.62
C ILE A 96 12.81 -0.65 -4.31
N VAL A 97 12.18 -1.28 -5.32
CA VAL A 97 10.88 -1.92 -5.18
C VAL A 97 11.06 -3.31 -4.55
N GLN A 98 10.27 -3.61 -3.53
CA GLN A 98 10.14 -4.96 -3.01
C GLN A 98 9.15 -5.72 -3.87
N GLN A 99 9.63 -6.75 -4.56
CA GLN A 99 8.78 -7.59 -5.38
C GLN A 99 7.86 -8.47 -4.53
N THR A 100 6.68 -8.76 -5.05
CA THR A 100 5.78 -9.78 -4.50
C THR A 100 6.38 -11.18 -4.65
N ALA A 101 5.80 -12.18 -4.00
CA ALA A 101 6.29 -13.56 -4.04
C ALA A 101 6.34 -14.18 -5.45
N ASP A 102 5.51 -13.69 -6.36
CA ASP A 102 5.45 -14.05 -7.79
C ASP A 102 6.31 -13.12 -8.69
N GLY A 103 7.06 -12.18 -8.10
CA GLY A 103 8.01 -11.32 -8.82
C GLY A 103 7.41 -10.05 -9.41
N ALA A 104 6.15 -9.72 -9.13
CA ALA A 104 5.53 -8.47 -9.57
C ALA A 104 6.02 -7.27 -8.74
N GLU A 105 5.95 -6.06 -9.31
CA GLU A 105 6.33 -4.83 -8.60
C GLU A 105 5.29 -4.35 -7.59
N PHE A 106 4.06 -4.83 -7.68
CA PHE A 106 2.96 -4.46 -6.81
C PHE A 106 1.94 -5.59 -6.74
N ALA A 107 1.19 -5.65 -5.64
CA ALA A 107 0.08 -6.57 -5.49
C ALA A 107 -1.25 -5.89 -5.88
N THR A 108 -1.98 -6.48 -6.80
CA THR A 108 -3.38 -6.08 -7.07
C THR A 108 -4.28 -6.65 -5.98
N LEU A 109 -5.02 -5.78 -5.30
CA LEU A 109 -5.97 -6.15 -4.25
C LEU A 109 -7.36 -6.46 -4.82
N GLY A 110 -7.67 -5.91 -5.99
CA GLY A 110 -8.88 -6.22 -6.73
C GLY A 110 -9.45 -5.00 -7.44
N THR A 111 -10.69 -5.14 -7.89
CA THR A 111 -11.44 -4.07 -8.54
C THR A 111 -12.37 -3.40 -7.54
N VAL A 112 -12.35 -2.06 -7.49
CA VAL A 112 -13.20 -1.25 -6.61
C VAL A 112 -14.04 -0.28 -7.44
N ARG A 113 -15.20 0.09 -6.92
CA ARG A 113 -16.08 1.09 -7.53
C ARG A 113 -16.15 2.31 -6.63
N LEU A 114 -15.85 3.47 -7.19
CA LEU A 114 -16.07 4.76 -6.55
C LEU A 114 -17.45 5.32 -6.96
N PRO A 115 -18.21 5.86 -5.99
CA PRO A 115 -19.54 6.43 -6.23
C PRO A 115 -19.51 7.73 -7.04
#